data_AF-A0A5N5DH55-F1
#
_entry.id   AF-A0A5N5DH55-F1
#
_cell.length_a   1.000
_cell.length_b   1.000
_cell.length_c   1.000
_cell.angle_alpha   90.00
_cell.angle_beta   90.00
_cell.angle_gamma   90.00
#
_symmetry.space_group_name_H-M   'P 1'
#
loop_
_entity.id
_entity.type
_entity.pdbx_description
1 polymer ?
#
loop_
_entity_poly.entity_id
_entity_poly.type
_entity_poly.pdbx_seq_one_letter_code
_entity_poly.pdbx_strand_id
1 'polypeptide(L)'
;MLKILKEVGEMKKYPDIATDDTRDEQFEDPLVFNEYLPQIVPAVQVDSDQDSHVPQAQLYHGNEDELFQAERVKVKELNAEHPDFASQLCMATPCGLEDSGETFCSLDYLKPDWTLAEVSAYVARGVVSALSLKYTNGLITVFGTVGRKDKLFNLRLDLAAKEHVVSCSIETGRPAVEKAEVCVTAFRLSTNRGSALIAQPHDWKEATEGGNGNSLRNGISFHNLKTTHYDPLLGSGHIQGFWGRASLGKTAERGFLRLAPIWSNSSPPATLSGMIMGDALEGDEAFELPPSGLWDTWTIQD
;
A
#
# COMPACT_ATOMS: atom_id res chain seq x y z
N MET A 1 -21.04 29.61 -7.65
CA MET A 1 -20.70 29.05 -8.97
C MET A 1 -21.90 29.03 -9.92
N LEU A 2 -23.11 28.67 -9.47
CA LEU A 2 -24.34 28.72 -10.30
C LEU A 2 -24.87 30.12 -10.62
N LYS A 3 -24.82 31.08 -9.67
CA LYS A 3 -25.16 32.51 -9.90
C LYS A 3 -24.45 33.06 -11.15
N ILE A 4 -23.16 32.72 -11.31
CA ILE A 4 -22.30 33.15 -12.41
C ILE A 4 -22.72 32.52 -13.76
N LEU A 5 -23.11 31.25 -13.80
CA LEU A 5 -23.43 30.58 -15.07
C LEU A 5 -24.72 31.08 -15.71
N LYS A 6 -25.74 31.40 -14.89
CA LYS A 6 -27.01 31.94 -15.38
C LYS A 6 -26.90 33.41 -15.75
N GLU A 7 -26.18 34.20 -14.94
CA GLU A 7 -25.89 35.60 -15.19
C GLU A 7 -25.06 35.81 -16.47
N VAL A 8 -24.03 34.98 -16.68
CA VAL A 8 -23.25 34.95 -17.93
C VAL A 8 -24.12 34.53 -19.13
N GLY A 9 -25.12 33.68 -18.92
CA GLY A 9 -26.08 33.29 -19.95
C GLY A 9 -27.04 34.42 -20.35
N GLU A 10 -27.50 35.22 -19.38
CA GLU A 10 -28.36 36.38 -19.62
C GLU A 10 -27.58 37.55 -20.25
N MET A 11 -26.37 37.84 -19.77
CA MET A 11 -25.47 38.85 -20.36
C MET A 11 -25.12 38.54 -21.83
N LYS A 12 -25.00 37.25 -22.19
CA LYS A 12 -24.79 36.85 -23.59
C LYS A 12 -26.00 37.11 -24.48
N LYS A 13 -27.22 37.10 -23.93
CA LYS A 13 -28.46 37.39 -24.68
C LYS A 13 -28.79 38.87 -24.73
N TYR A 14 -28.44 39.62 -23.68
CA TYR A 14 -28.73 41.05 -23.54
C TYR A 14 -27.53 41.77 -22.91
N PRO A 15 -26.60 42.31 -23.73
CA PRO A 15 -25.34 42.86 -23.25
C PRO A 15 -25.50 44.14 -22.43
N ASP A 16 -26.59 44.88 -22.59
CA ASP A 16 -26.87 46.12 -21.87
C ASP A 16 -27.15 45.89 -20.37
N ILE A 17 -27.42 44.64 -19.97
CA ILE A 17 -27.62 44.22 -18.58
C ILE A 17 -26.31 44.26 -17.78
N ALA A 18 -25.15 44.21 -18.46
CA ALA A 18 -23.84 44.20 -17.81
C ALA A 18 -23.46 45.54 -17.15
N THR A 19 -24.17 46.62 -17.45
CA THR A 19 -23.85 47.99 -17.04
C THR A 19 -24.93 48.66 -16.19
N ASP A 20 -25.97 47.92 -15.79
CA ASP A 20 -27.06 48.45 -14.96
C ASP A 20 -26.81 48.16 -13.47
N ASP A 21 -26.11 49.08 -12.81
CA ASP A 21 -25.79 49.03 -11.37
C ASP A 21 -27.00 49.31 -10.47
N THR A 22 -28.20 49.56 -11.03
CA THR A 22 -29.42 49.85 -10.26
C THR A 22 -30.34 48.65 -10.07
N ARG A 23 -29.94 47.47 -10.55
CA ARG A 23 -30.73 46.24 -10.48
C ARG A 23 -30.70 45.64 -9.07
N ASP A 24 -31.89 45.30 -8.55
CA ASP A 24 -32.01 44.50 -7.32
C ASP A 24 -31.38 43.11 -7.49
N GLU A 25 -30.51 42.72 -6.56
CA GLU A 25 -29.87 41.41 -6.57
C GLU A 25 -30.93 40.29 -6.51
N GLN A 26 -30.99 39.46 -7.55
CA GLN A 26 -31.84 38.27 -7.53
C GLN A 26 -31.27 37.26 -6.53
N PHE A 27 -31.95 37.13 -5.39
CA PHE A 27 -31.67 36.09 -4.41
C PHE A 27 -32.40 34.80 -4.84
N GLU A 28 -31.65 33.78 -5.24
CA GLU A 28 -32.21 32.45 -5.49
C GLU A 28 -32.23 31.62 -4.19
N ASP A 29 -33.36 30.95 -3.93
CA ASP A 29 -33.55 30.09 -2.77
C ASP A 29 -32.61 28.86 -2.85
N PRO A 30 -31.80 28.55 -1.82
CA PRO A 30 -30.86 27.43 -1.83
C PRO A 30 -31.50 26.04 -2.06
N LEU A 31 -32.83 25.92 -1.98
CA LEU A 31 -33.55 24.68 -2.21
C LEU A 31 -33.67 24.27 -3.70
N VAL A 32 -33.44 25.19 -4.65
CA VAL A 32 -33.53 24.90 -6.10
C VAL A 32 -32.32 24.09 -6.61
N PHE A 33 -31.29 23.90 -5.77
CA PHE A 33 -30.07 23.17 -6.14
C PHE A 33 -30.31 21.70 -6.52
N ASN A 34 -31.33 21.06 -5.95
CA ASN A 34 -31.66 19.66 -6.24
C ASN A 34 -32.14 19.43 -7.69
N GLU A 35 -32.66 20.45 -8.36
CA GLU A 35 -33.17 20.32 -9.73
C GLU A 35 -32.05 20.31 -10.78
N TYR A 36 -30.84 20.73 -10.41
CA TYR A 36 -29.70 20.85 -11.32
C TYR A 36 -28.57 19.84 -11.04
N LEU A 37 -28.74 18.98 -10.05
CA LEU A 37 -27.85 17.83 -9.88
C LEU A 37 -28.16 16.81 -10.99
N PRO A 38 -27.13 16.24 -11.66
CA PRO A 38 -27.35 15.17 -12.62
C PRO A 38 -28.05 14.01 -11.89
N GLN A 39 -29.31 13.77 -12.24
CA GLN A 39 -30.05 12.63 -11.71
C GLN A 39 -29.38 11.37 -12.24
N ILE A 40 -28.73 10.63 -11.34
CA ILE A 40 -28.17 9.31 -11.63
C ILE A 40 -29.37 8.38 -11.80
N VAL A 41 -29.79 8.20 -13.04
CA VAL A 41 -30.77 7.16 -13.39
C VAL A 41 -30.03 5.83 -13.21
N PRO A 42 -30.55 4.88 -12.41
CA PRO A 42 -29.97 3.55 -12.33
C PRO A 42 -29.89 2.98 -13.75
N ALA A 43 -28.69 2.64 -14.21
CA ALA A 43 -28.54 1.96 -15.48
C ALA A 43 -29.39 0.68 -15.40
N VAL A 44 -30.32 0.53 -16.34
CA VAL A 44 -31.03 -0.74 -16.56
C VAL A 44 -29.95 -1.81 -16.66
N GLN A 45 -30.02 -2.81 -15.78
CA GLN A 45 -29.19 -4.00 -15.89
C GLN A 45 -29.49 -4.62 -17.25
N VAL A 46 -28.59 -4.38 -18.19
CA VAL A 46 -28.57 -5.14 -19.43
C VAL A 46 -28.06 -6.51 -19.01
N ASP A 47 -28.95 -7.50 -19.00
CA ASP A 47 -28.57 -8.90 -18.96
C ASP A 47 -27.64 -9.15 -20.15
N SER A 48 -26.34 -9.11 -19.88
CA SER A 48 -25.33 -9.54 -20.84
C SER A 48 -25.20 -11.05 -20.73
N ASP A 49 -26.15 -11.76 -21.35
CA ASP A 49 -25.89 -13.10 -21.88
C ASP A 49 -24.88 -12.96 -23.03
N GLN A 50 -23.61 -12.84 -22.70
CA GLN A 50 -22.49 -12.99 -23.62
C GLN A 50 -21.35 -13.72 -22.90
N ASP A 51 -21.13 -14.96 -23.31
CA ASP A 51 -19.94 -15.79 -23.12
C ASP A 51 -19.03 -15.38 -21.95
N SER A 52 -19.35 -15.90 -20.77
CA SER A 52 -18.45 -15.86 -19.61
C SER A 52 -17.23 -16.76 -19.87
N HIS A 53 -16.31 -16.28 -20.72
CA HIS A 53 -14.89 -16.49 -20.51
C HIS A 53 -14.57 -15.77 -19.19
N VAL A 54 -14.81 -16.42 -18.06
CA VAL A 54 -14.34 -15.92 -16.76
C VAL A 54 -12.84 -15.70 -16.95
N PRO A 55 -12.33 -14.45 -16.85
CA PRO A 55 -10.90 -14.22 -16.89
C PRO A 55 -10.32 -15.11 -15.79
N GLN A 56 -9.55 -16.11 -16.18
CA GLN A 56 -8.94 -17.03 -15.22
C GLN A 56 -8.17 -16.17 -14.24
N ALA A 57 -8.53 -16.24 -12.97
CA ALA A 57 -7.92 -15.38 -11.96
C ALA A 57 -6.40 -15.59 -12.02
N GLN A 58 -5.65 -14.50 -12.10
CA GLN A 58 -4.19 -14.53 -12.24
C GLN A 58 -3.56 -14.08 -10.92
N LEU A 59 -2.62 -14.88 -10.42
CA LEU A 59 -1.91 -14.56 -9.18
C LEU A 59 -1.05 -13.29 -9.33
N TYR A 60 -0.58 -12.98 -10.52
CA TYR A 60 0.23 -11.80 -10.80
C TYR A 60 -0.54 -10.83 -11.69
N HIS A 61 -0.54 -9.55 -11.31
CA HIS A 61 -1.12 -8.46 -12.08
C HIS A 61 -0.02 -7.59 -12.68
N GLY A 62 0.16 -7.73 -13.98
CA GLY A 62 1.15 -6.99 -14.75
C GLY A 62 1.58 -7.79 -15.98
N ASN A 63 2.54 -7.23 -16.71
CA ASN A 63 3.13 -7.96 -17.82
C ASN A 63 4.32 -8.79 -17.32
N GLU A 64 4.48 -10.05 -17.75
CA GLU A 64 5.62 -10.89 -17.34
C GLU A 64 6.96 -10.26 -17.76
N ASP A 65 6.94 -9.42 -18.80
CA ASP A 65 8.09 -8.67 -19.29
C ASP A 65 8.66 -7.68 -18.26
N GLU A 66 7.84 -7.22 -17.30
CA GLU A 66 8.25 -6.29 -16.22
C GLU A 66 8.95 -7.01 -15.05
N LEU A 67 8.86 -8.34 -15.01
CA LEU A 67 9.49 -9.18 -14.01
C LEU A 67 10.89 -9.59 -14.44
N PHE A 68 11.80 -9.60 -13.48
CA PHE A 68 13.10 -10.22 -13.64
C PHE A 68 13.02 -11.75 -13.60
N GLN A 69 14.06 -12.44 -14.06
CA GLN A 69 14.05 -13.89 -14.21
C GLN A 69 13.72 -14.61 -12.89
N ALA A 70 14.31 -14.17 -11.77
CA ALA A 70 14.05 -14.75 -10.45
C ALA A 70 12.59 -14.53 -9.99
N GLU A 71 12.01 -13.36 -10.31
CA GLU A 71 10.61 -13.04 -10.00
C GLU A 71 9.64 -13.88 -10.84
N ARG A 72 9.96 -14.08 -12.14
CA ARG A 72 9.18 -14.97 -13.02
C ARG A 72 9.18 -16.40 -12.55
N VAL A 73 10.34 -16.90 -12.14
CA VAL A 73 10.47 -18.25 -11.56
C VAL A 73 9.60 -18.35 -10.31
N LYS A 74 9.68 -17.35 -9.41
CA LYS A 74 8.90 -17.34 -8.18
C LYS A 74 7.39 -17.34 -8.41
N VAL A 75 6.90 -16.54 -9.34
CA VAL A 75 5.47 -16.52 -9.71
C VAL A 75 5.02 -17.87 -10.30
N LYS A 76 5.86 -18.51 -11.11
CA LYS A 76 5.56 -19.83 -11.69
C LYS A 76 5.54 -20.94 -10.63
N GLU A 77 6.48 -20.92 -9.69
CA GLU A 77 6.51 -21.83 -8.55
C GLU A 77 5.24 -21.68 -7.69
N LEU A 78 4.88 -20.45 -7.31
CA LEU A 78 3.67 -20.20 -6.50
C LEU A 78 2.39 -20.65 -7.21
N ASN A 79 2.27 -20.41 -8.52
CA ASN A 79 1.11 -20.89 -9.30
C ASN A 79 1.05 -22.43 -9.38
N ALA A 80 2.19 -23.12 -9.38
CA ALA A 80 2.25 -24.57 -9.43
C ALA A 80 1.97 -25.22 -8.05
N GLU A 81 2.48 -24.63 -6.98
CA GLU A 81 2.32 -25.12 -5.60
C GLU A 81 0.94 -24.79 -5.02
N HIS A 82 0.42 -23.61 -5.35
CA HIS A 82 -0.82 -23.06 -4.79
C HIS A 82 -1.74 -22.49 -5.89
N PRO A 83 -2.34 -23.35 -6.72
CA PRO A 83 -3.21 -22.92 -7.82
C PRO A 83 -4.47 -22.18 -7.34
N ASP A 84 -4.83 -22.32 -6.07
CA ASP A 84 -5.95 -21.66 -5.42
C ASP A 84 -5.67 -20.20 -5.05
N PHE A 85 -4.41 -19.80 -4.92
CA PHE A 85 -4.04 -18.43 -4.51
C PHE A 85 -4.59 -17.38 -5.45
N ALA A 86 -4.58 -17.62 -6.76
CA ALA A 86 -5.05 -16.65 -7.75
C ALA A 86 -6.51 -16.23 -7.56
N SER A 87 -7.34 -17.04 -6.88
CA SER A 87 -8.73 -16.69 -6.57
C SER A 87 -8.89 -15.64 -5.46
N GLN A 88 -7.89 -15.54 -4.57
CA GLN A 88 -7.97 -14.74 -3.35
C GLN A 88 -6.87 -13.68 -3.23
N LEU A 89 -5.74 -13.92 -3.86
CA LEU A 89 -4.51 -13.17 -3.74
C LEU A 89 -4.06 -12.66 -5.10
N CYS A 90 -3.48 -11.46 -5.11
CA CYS A 90 -2.96 -10.84 -6.32
C CYS A 90 -1.68 -10.06 -6.03
N MET A 91 -0.58 -10.46 -6.66
CA MET A 91 0.74 -9.86 -6.57
C MET A 91 0.84 -8.71 -7.57
N ALA A 92 1.11 -7.49 -7.09
CA ALA A 92 1.35 -6.34 -7.97
C ALA A 92 2.79 -6.35 -8.54
N THR A 93 3.04 -5.68 -9.67
CA THR A 93 4.40 -5.50 -10.22
C THR A 93 5.32 -4.79 -9.22
N PRO A 94 6.47 -5.38 -8.81
CA PRO A 94 7.47 -4.72 -7.98
C PRO A 94 8.05 -3.48 -8.65
N CYS A 95 8.03 -2.34 -7.96
CA CYS A 95 8.70 -1.14 -8.43
C CYS A 95 10.18 -1.14 -8.02
N GLY A 96 11.03 -0.56 -8.86
CA GLY A 96 12.50 -0.60 -8.75
C GLY A 96 13.12 -1.08 -10.06
N LEU A 97 14.43 -0.92 -10.24
CA LEU A 97 15.09 -1.18 -11.54
C LEU A 97 16.22 -2.20 -11.47
N GLU A 98 16.47 -2.79 -10.30
CA GLU A 98 17.66 -3.61 -10.07
C GLU A 98 17.28 -5.10 -10.01
N ASP A 99 18.06 -5.91 -10.74
CA ASP A 99 17.97 -7.38 -10.80
C ASP A 99 18.91 -8.06 -9.78
N SER A 100 19.47 -7.29 -8.85
CA SER A 100 20.35 -7.77 -7.80
C SER A 100 19.59 -8.01 -6.49
N GLY A 101 20.32 -8.47 -5.46
CA GLY A 101 19.74 -8.81 -4.16
C GLY A 101 18.93 -10.11 -4.17
N GLU A 102 18.40 -10.43 -3.00
CA GLU A 102 17.66 -11.66 -2.74
C GLU A 102 16.15 -11.42 -2.87
N THR A 103 15.47 -12.37 -3.52
CA THR A 103 14.01 -12.36 -3.66
C THR A 103 13.37 -12.73 -2.32
N PHE A 104 12.31 -12.02 -1.94
CA PHE A 104 11.45 -12.40 -0.84
C PHE A 104 9.99 -12.35 -1.28
N CYS A 105 9.16 -13.20 -0.68
CA CYS A 105 7.72 -13.20 -0.93
C CYS A 105 6.96 -13.60 0.33
N SER A 106 5.94 -12.83 0.70
CA SER A 106 5.09 -13.21 1.84
C SER A 106 4.30 -14.50 1.57
N LEU A 107 4.01 -14.82 0.30
CA LEU A 107 3.25 -16.03 -0.08
C LEU A 107 3.98 -17.35 0.17
N ASP A 108 5.26 -17.29 0.54
CA ASP A 108 6.05 -18.48 0.91
C ASP A 108 5.54 -19.16 2.18
N TYR A 109 4.80 -18.41 2.99
CA TYR A 109 4.23 -18.87 4.25
C TYR A 109 2.80 -18.37 4.47
N LEU A 110 2.41 -17.25 3.84
CA LEU A 110 1.12 -16.61 4.05
C LEU A 110 -0.01 -17.52 3.56
N LYS A 111 -1.02 -17.70 4.41
CA LYS A 111 -2.30 -18.31 4.02
C LYS A 111 -3.34 -17.22 3.78
N PRO A 112 -4.27 -17.41 2.84
CA PRO A 112 -5.27 -16.38 2.49
C PRO A 112 -6.12 -15.89 3.68
N ASP A 113 -6.36 -16.74 4.68
CA ASP A 113 -7.17 -16.44 5.87
C ASP A 113 -6.44 -15.64 6.96
N TRP A 114 -5.12 -15.44 6.83
CA TRP A 114 -4.33 -14.76 7.85
C TRP A 114 -4.51 -13.25 7.81
N THR A 115 -4.96 -12.66 8.91
CA THR A 115 -5.19 -11.22 8.97
C THR A 115 -3.92 -10.48 9.38
N LEU A 116 -3.52 -9.48 8.61
CA LEU A 116 -2.43 -8.57 8.97
C LEU A 116 -2.87 -7.71 10.16
N ALA A 117 -2.04 -7.62 11.20
CA ALA A 117 -2.32 -6.90 12.43
C ALA A 117 -1.40 -5.69 12.63
N GLU A 118 -0.17 -5.77 12.16
CA GLU A 118 0.82 -4.70 12.31
C GLU A 118 1.77 -4.67 11.13
N VAL A 119 2.12 -3.47 10.68
CA VAL A 119 3.20 -3.23 9.73
C VAL A 119 4.21 -2.28 10.35
N SER A 120 5.47 -2.69 10.33
CA SER A 120 6.60 -1.88 10.74
C SER A 120 7.54 -1.67 9.56
N ALA A 121 8.06 -0.46 9.40
CA ALA A 121 9.07 -0.14 8.41
C ALA A 121 10.27 0.54 9.09
N TYR A 122 11.47 0.13 8.69
CA TYR A 122 12.73 0.62 9.23
C TYR A 122 13.44 1.46 8.18
N VAL A 123 13.77 2.70 8.49
CA VAL A 123 14.50 3.59 7.60
C VAL A 123 15.91 3.82 8.14
N ALA A 124 16.91 3.60 7.30
CA ALA A 124 18.31 3.83 7.61
C ALA A 124 18.98 4.56 6.45
N ARG A 125 19.76 5.61 6.74
CA ARG A 125 20.56 6.31 5.73
C ARG A 125 19.79 6.70 4.46
N GLY A 126 18.55 7.17 4.61
CA GLY A 126 17.75 7.62 3.48
C GLY A 126 16.99 6.54 2.72
N VAL A 127 17.12 5.26 3.11
CA VAL A 127 16.49 4.12 2.44
C VAL A 127 15.63 3.30 3.40
N VAL A 128 14.61 2.63 2.87
CA VAL A 128 13.82 1.63 3.61
C VAL A 128 14.65 0.35 3.69
N SER A 129 15.11 0.05 4.90
CA SER A 129 16.09 -1.01 5.21
C SER A 129 15.45 -2.36 5.55
N ALA A 130 14.26 -2.33 6.15
CA ALA A 130 13.52 -3.53 6.51
C ALA A 130 12.02 -3.25 6.64
N LEU A 131 11.21 -4.30 6.47
CA LEU A 131 9.79 -4.36 6.76
C LEU A 131 9.55 -5.50 7.75
N SER A 132 8.70 -5.28 8.74
CA SER A 132 8.20 -6.35 9.59
C SER A 132 6.68 -6.39 9.56
N LEU A 133 6.14 -7.58 9.37
CA LEU A 133 4.71 -7.85 9.30
C LEU A 133 4.34 -8.73 10.46
N LYS A 134 3.29 -8.37 11.20
CA LYS A 134 2.72 -9.18 12.26
C LYS A 134 1.30 -9.56 11.89
N TYR A 135 1.00 -10.84 12.02
CA TYR A 135 -0.32 -11.41 11.73
C TYR A 135 -1.07 -11.73 13.02
N THR A 136 -2.39 -11.88 12.93
CA THR A 136 -3.28 -12.18 14.07
C THR A 136 -3.01 -13.54 14.70
N ASN A 137 -2.46 -14.48 13.95
CA ASN A 137 -2.05 -15.80 14.45
C ASN A 137 -0.72 -15.76 15.25
N GLY A 138 -0.11 -14.58 15.41
CA GLY A 138 1.16 -14.40 16.13
C GLY A 138 2.40 -14.53 15.26
N LEU A 139 2.28 -14.90 13.98
CA LEU A 139 3.42 -14.92 13.07
C LEU A 139 3.97 -13.50 12.89
N ILE A 140 5.29 -13.38 13.00
CA ILE A 140 6.03 -12.17 12.69
C ILE A 140 7.05 -12.52 11.61
N THR A 141 7.06 -11.76 10.53
CA THR A 141 8.09 -11.87 9.50
C THR A 141 8.85 -10.56 9.37
N VAL A 142 10.12 -10.67 8.96
CA VAL A 142 11.01 -9.53 8.76
C VAL A 142 11.72 -9.71 7.42
N PHE A 143 11.57 -8.72 6.55
CA PHE A 143 12.27 -8.64 5.26
C PHE A 143 13.32 -7.54 5.33
N GLY A 144 14.48 -7.75 4.72
CA GLY A 144 15.61 -6.81 4.78
C GLY A 144 16.44 -6.97 6.06
N THR A 145 17.16 -5.92 6.44
CA THR A 145 18.13 -5.99 7.54
C THR A 145 17.89 -4.87 8.54
N VAL A 146 17.51 -5.24 9.78
CA VAL A 146 17.27 -4.31 10.88
C VAL A 146 18.59 -3.98 11.59
N GLY A 147 18.82 -2.69 11.80
CA GLY A 147 19.98 -2.15 12.51
C GLY A 147 19.56 -1.38 13.77
N ARG A 148 20.45 -1.36 14.78
CA ARG A 148 20.16 -0.73 16.09
C ARG A 148 19.86 0.78 16.02
N LYS A 149 20.31 1.46 14.96
CA LYS A 149 20.13 2.92 14.77
C LYS A 149 19.04 3.25 13.76
N ASP A 150 18.29 2.24 13.31
CA ASP A 150 17.29 2.44 12.28
C ASP A 150 16.07 3.11 12.88
N LYS A 151 15.48 4.03 12.12
CA LYS A 151 14.27 4.70 12.54
C LYS A 151 13.08 3.78 12.25
N LEU A 152 12.39 3.37 13.30
CA LEU A 152 11.18 2.54 13.23
C LEU A 152 9.95 3.42 13.01
N PHE A 153 9.11 3.01 12.07
CA PHE A 153 7.76 3.52 11.83
C PHE A 153 6.80 2.34 11.95
N ASN A 154 5.71 2.51 12.70
CA ASN A 154 4.79 1.42 13.02
C ASN A 154 3.35 1.83 12.75
N LEU A 155 2.58 0.89 12.19
CA LEU A 155 1.14 0.98 12.02
C LEU A 155 0.52 -0.30 12.58
N ARG A 156 -0.19 -0.15 13.68
CA ARG A 156 -1.01 -1.21 14.27
C ARG A 156 -2.46 -1.01 13.84
N LEU A 157 -3.07 -2.06 13.32
CA LEU A 157 -4.43 -2.03 12.79
C LEU A 157 -5.45 -2.30 13.90
N ASP A 158 -6.52 -1.51 13.94
CA ASP A 158 -7.70 -1.78 14.77
C ASP A 158 -8.57 -2.87 14.14
N LEU A 159 -8.27 -4.11 14.53
CA LEU A 159 -8.99 -5.29 14.06
C LEU A 159 -10.47 -5.29 14.49
N ALA A 160 -10.81 -4.67 15.63
CA ALA A 160 -12.19 -4.57 16.08
C ALA A 160 -13.01 -3.63 15.17
N ALA A 161 -12.36 -2.56 14.68
CA ALA A 161 -12.93 -1.67 13.68
C ALA A 161 -12.85 -2.21 12.23
N LYS A 162 -12.38 -3.46 12.03
CA LYS A 162 -12.09 -4.03 10.70
C LYS A 162 -11.16 -3.14 9.88
N GLU A 163 -10.20 -2.52 10.54
CA GLU A 163 -9.20 -1.70 9.89
C GLU A 163 -8.23 -2.57 9.07
N HIS A 164 -7.98 -2.16 7.84
CA HIS A 164 -7.05 -2.83 6.95
C HIS A 164 -6.41 -1.82 6.00
N VAL A 165 -5.26 -2.20 5.44
CA VAL A 165 -4.50 -1.35 4.53
C VAL A 165 -5.11 -1.41 3.13
N VAL A 166 -5.45 -0.26 2.57
CA VAL A 166 -6.15 -0.13 1.26
C VAL A 166 -5.31 0.54 0.19
N SER A 167 -4.17 1.14 0.54
CA SER A 167 -3.27 1.74 -0.44
C SER A 167 -1.83 1.66 0.00
N CYS A 168 -0.94 1.59 -0.99
CA CYS A 168 0.50 1.62 -0.80
C CYS A 168 1.12 2.62 -1.77
N SER A 169 2.14 3.35 -1.33
CA SER A 169 2.96 4.20 -2.19
C SER A 169 4.42 3.98 -1.87
N ILE A 170 5.21 3.76 -2.91
CA ILE A 170 6.62 3.39 -2.80
C ILE A 170 7.43 4.38 -3.62
N GLU A 171 8.35 5.08 -2.97
CA GLU A 171 9.33 5.94 -3.64
C GLU A 171 10.62 5.16 -3.86
N THR A 172 11.13 5.19 -5.09
CA THR A 172 12.45 4.65 -5.44
C THR A 172 13.36 5.78 -5.89
N GLY A 173 14.66 5.64 -5.67
CA GLY A 173 15.68 6.56 -6.17
C GLY A 173 17.05 5.91 -6.15
N ARG A 174 17.99 6.47 -6.92
CA ARG A 174 19.39 6.03 -6.91
C ARG A 174 20.24 7.06 -6.16
N PRO A 175 21.05 6.65 -5.16
CA PRO A 175 22.00 7.53 -4.50
C PRO A 175 22.98 8.14 -5.50
N ALA A 176 23.37 9.40 -5.32
CA ALA A 176 24.39 10.08 -6.11
C ALA A 176 25.81 9.63 -5.74
N VAL A 177 26.02 8.31 -5.65
CA VAL A 177 27.30 7.65 -5.42
C VAL A 177 27.59 6.79 -6.65
N GLU A 178 28.86 6.73 -7.06
CA GLU A 178 29.25 5.98 -8.25
C GLU A 178 28.81 4.51 -8.12
N LYS A 179 28.13 3.98 -9.16
CA LYS A 179 27.61 2.59 -9.23
C LYS A 179 26.60 2.21 -8.15
N ALA A 180 26.00 3.17 -7.44
CA ALA A 180 24.92 2.85 -6.51
C ALA A 180 23.70 2.31 -7.25
N GLU A 181 23.01 1.35 -6.64
CA GLU A 181 21.79 0.74 -7.14
C GLU A 181 20.56 1.62 -6.85
N VAL A 182 19.49 1.47 -7.63
CA VAL A 182 18.18 2.04 -7.27
C VAL A 182 17.62 1.30 -6.07
N CYS A 183 17.15 2.04 -5.07
CA CYS A 183 16.58 1.50 -3.85
C CYS A 183 15.31 2.24 -3.45
N VAL A 184 14.52 1.62 -2.57
CA VAL A 184 13.32 2.22 -1.98
C VAL A 184 13.72 3.25 -0.93
N THR A 185 13.33 4.50 -1.12
CA THR A 185 13.67 5.65 -0.27
C THR A 185 12.54 6.06 0.67
N ALA A 186 11.29 5.78 0.30
CA ALA A 186 10.12 6.02 1.14
C ALA A 186 9.03 4.98 0.91
N PHE A 187 8.25 4.72 1.96
CA PHE A 187 7.18 3.74 1.96
C PHE A 187 5.99 4.29 2.74
N ARG A 188 4.81 4.33 2.11
CA ARG A 188 3.58 4.82 2.71
C ARG A 188 2.46 3.81 2.57
N LEU A 189 1.72 3.59 3.65
CA LEU A 189 0.49 2.81 3.69
C LEU A 189 -0.65 3.66 4.22
N SER A 190 -1.86 3.48 3.70
CA SER A 190 -3.07 4.11 4.25
C SER A 190 -4.15 3.06 4.50
N THR A 191 -4.93 3.24 5.55
CA THR A 191 -6.01 2.32 5.92
C THR A 191 -7.37 2.85 5.51
N ASN A 192 -8.37 1.96 5.47
CA ASN A 192 -9.78 2.30 5.29
C ASN A 192 -10.36 3.18 6.43
N ARG A 193 -9.61 3.40 7.51
CA ARG A 193 -9.99 4.26 8.65
C ARG A 193 -9.22 5.58 8.71
N GLY A 194 -8.36 5.85 7.73
CA GLY A 194 -7.59 7.10 7.63
C GLY A 194 -6.28 7.09 8.42
N SER A 195 -5.96 6.01 9.13
CA SER A 195 -4.62 5.82 9.69
C SER A 195 -3.60 5.62 8.56
N ALA A 196 -2.35 6.00 8.79
CA ALA A 196 -1.30 5.86 7.80
C ALA A 196 0.04 5.52 8.43
N LEU A 197 0.82 4.70 7.73
CA LEU A 197 2.25 4.54 7.98
C LEU A 197 2.99 5.43 6.98
N ILE A 198 3.86 6.32 7.45
CA ILE A 198 4.70 7.15 6.58
C ILE A 198 6.16 6.94 6.97
N ALA A 199 6.80 5.96 6.35
CA ALA A 199 8.20 5.64 6.55
C ALA A 199 9.05 6.39 5.52
N GLN A 200 9.60 7.52 5.95
CA GLN A 200 10.44 8.36 5.11
C GLN A 200 11.52 9.07 5.94
N PRO A 201 12.62 9.49 5.31
CA PRO A 201 13.65 10.32 5.95
C PRO A 201 13.11 11.65 6.49
N HIS A 202 13.77 12.23 7.50
CA HIS A 202 13.30 13.44 8.17
C HIS A 202 13.34 14.71 7.29
N ASP A 203 14.25 14.74 6.33
CA ASP A 203 14.47 15.78 5.33
C ASP A 203 13.75 15.47 4.01
N TRP A 204 12.88 14.45 3.99
CA TRP A 204 12.13 14.07 2.80
C TRP A 204 11.32 15.25 2.28
N LYS A 205 11.49 15.53 0.99
CA LYS A 205 10.72 16.50 0.22
C LYS A 205 10.46 15.91 -1.15
N GLU A 206 9.29 16.24 -1.68
CA GLU A 206 8.91 15.91 -3.05
C GLU A 206 9.98 16.43 -4.01
N ALA A 207 10.35 15.60 -4.99
CA ALA A 207 11.31 15.99 -6.00
C ALA A 207 10.64 17.03 -6.91
N THR A 208 11.05 18.30 -6.81
CA THR A 208 10.54 19.35 -7.68
C THR A 208 10.97 19.09 -9.12
N GLU A 209 10.01 19.02 -10.04
CA GLU A 209 10.19 18.75 -11.48
C GLU A 209 11.06 19.79 -12.22
N GLY A 210 11.46 20.89 -11.57
CA GLY A 210 12.35 21.93 -12.14
C GLY A 210 13.75 22.01 -11.53
N GLY A 211 14.05 21.24 -10.48
CA GLY A 211 15.41 21.09 -9.95
C GLY A 211 16.19 20.04 -10.75
N ASN A 212 17.46 19.84 -10.45
CA ASN A 212 18.37 18.91 -11.15
C ASN A 212 17.96 17.41 -11.07
N GLY A 213 16.69 17.09 -10.76
CA GLY A 213 16.17 15.76 -10.46
C GLY A 213 16.63 15.20 -9.11
N ASN A 214 17.38 16.01 -8.35
CA ASN A 214 18.05 15.58 -7.12
C ASN A 214 17.31 16.08 -5.87
N SER A 215 17.15 15.21 -4.88
CA SER A 215 16.60 15.56 -3.56
C SER A 215 17.33 14.80 -2.45
N LEU A 216 17.30 15.34 -1.24
CA LEU A 216 18.02 14.76 -0.09
C LEU A 216 17.18 13.73 0.64
N ARG A 217 17.82 12.66 1.09
CA ARG A 217 17.26 11.62 1.95
C ARG A 217 18.29 11.31 3.04
N ASN A 218 18.03 11.78 4.24
CA ASN A 218 18.91 11.77 5.40
C ASN A 218 20.30 12.35 5.11
N GLY A 219 20.35 13.50 4.40
CA GLY A 219 21.59 14.18 4.00
C GLY A 219 22.30 13.57 2.79
N ILE A 220 21.79 12.48 2.21
CA ILE A 220 22.34 11.85 1.00
C ILE A 220 21.54 12.34 -0.21
N SER A 221 22.23 12.73 -1.27
CA SER A 221 21.58 13.13 -2.53
C SER A 221 21.12 11.89 -3.30
N PHE A 222 19.86 11.90 -3.73
CA PHE A 222 19.26 10.89 -4.60
C PHE A 222 18.80 11.54 -5.88
N HIS A 223 18.86 10.81 -6.99
CA HIS A 223 18.39 11.23 -8.29
C HIS A 223 17.38 10.22 -8.86
N ASN A 224 16.62 10.61 -9.89
CA ASN A 224 15.57 9.79 -10.52
C ASN A 224 14.54 9.27 -9.51
N LEU A 225 14.15 10.15 -8.57
CA LEU A 225 13.15 9.83 -7.57
C LEU A 225 11.79 9.65 -8.25
N LYS A 226 11.18 8.49 -8.06
CA LYS A 226 9.87 8.14 -8.63
C LYS A 226 9.01 7.50 -7.56
N THR A 227 7.80 8.02 -7.39
CA THR A 227 6.76 7.41 -6.54
C THR A 227 5.81 6.60 -7.40
N THR A 228 5.61 5.34 -7.04
CA THR A 228 4.59 4.46 -7.61
C THR A 228 3.47 4.30 -6.59
N HIS A 229 2.24 4.58 -7.02
CA HIS A 229 1.04 4.37 -6.22
C HIS A 229 0.41 3.04 -6.60
N TYR A 230 0.02 2.26 -5.60
CA TYR A 230 -0.67 0.99 -5.75
C TYR A 230 -2.07 1.13 -5.14
N ASP A 231 -3.06 1.08 -6.03
CA ASP A 231 -4.47 0.98 -5.68
C ASP A 231 -4.90 -0.50 -5.61
N PRO A 232 -6.02 -0.81 -4.92
CA PRO A 232 -6.52 -2.17 -4.82
C PRO A 232 -6.73 -2.83 -6.17
N LEU A 233 -6.08 -3.98 -6.37
CA LEU A 233 -6.20 -4.78 -7.60
C LEU A 233 -7.41 -5.73 -7.59
N LEU A 234 -8.03 -5.91 -6.43
CA LEU A 234 -9.19 -6.78 -6.22
C LEU A 234 -10.35 -5.96 -5.64
N GLY A 235 -11.59 -6.37 -5.93
CA GLY A 235 -12.77 -5.79 -5.30
C GLY A 235 -12.75 -6.00 -3.79
N SER A 236 -12.88 -4.92 -3.00
CA SER A 236 -12.61 -4.92 -1.55
C SER A 236 -11.19 -5.38 -1.17
N GLY A 237 -10.24 -5.18 -2.09
CA GLY A 237 -8.86 -5.58 -1.92
C GLY A 237 -8.17 -4.84 -0.78
N HIS A 238 -7.41 -5.58 0.02
CA HIS A 238 -6.57 -5.04 1.08
C HIS A 238 -5.18 -5.68 1.01
N ILE A 239 -4.17 -5.00 1.54
CA ILE A 239 -2.80 -5.50 1.52
C ILE A 239 -2.62 -6.52 2.65
N GLN A 240 -2.13 -7.71 2.29
CA GLN A 240 -1.90 -8.82 3.24
C GLN A 240 -0.41 -9.18 3.35
N GLY A 241 0.41 -8.75 2.39
CA GLY A 241 1.84 -9.00 2.40
C GLY A 241 2.58 -8.17 1.36
N PHE A 242 3.88 -8.45 1.25
CA PHE A 242 4.76 -7.82 0.28
C PHE A 242 5.67 -8.85 -0.38
N TRP A 243 6.18 -8.50 -1.54
CA TRP A 243 7.19 -9.26 -2.26
C TRP A 243 8.10 -8.32 -3.03
N GLY A 244 9.25 -8.85 -3.46
CA GLY A 244 10.23 -8.09 -4.23
C GLY A 244 11.63 -8.56 -3.93
N ARG A 245 12.57 -7.61 -3.88
CA ARG A 245 14.01 -7.88 -3.72
C ARG A 245 14.65 -6.95 -2.72
N ALA A 246 15.52 -7.52 -1.89
CA ALA A 246 16.27 -6.77 -0.89
C ALA A 246 17.76 -7.11 -0.95
N SER A 247 18.58 -6.09 -0.73
CA SER A 247 19.99 -6.28 -0.42
C SER A 247 20.15 -6.47 1.08
N LEU A 248 20.66 -7.62 1.51
CA LEU A 248 20.85 -8.01 2.91
C LEU A 248 22.23 -7.64 3.47
N GLY A 249 22.94 -6.72 2.82
CA GLY A 249 24.27 -6.31 3.23
C GLY A 249 24.34 -5.84 4.69
N LYS A 250 25.45 -6.10 5.38
CA LYS A 250 25.67 -5.61 6.75
C LYS A 250 25.99 -4.09 6.81
N THR A 251 26.07 -3.40 5.67
CA THR A 251 26.64 -2.04 5.54
C THR A 251 25.72 -1.08 4.76
N ALA A 252 26.31 -0.07 4.09
CA ALA A 252 25.61 1.04 3.42
C ALA A 252 24.72 0.62 2.24
N GLU A 253 24.86 -0.62 1.78
CA GLU A 253 24.21 -1.16 0.59
C GLU A 253 22.91 -1.92 0.90
N ARG A 254 22.46 -1.91 2.18
CA ARG A 254 21.24 -2.62 2.58
C ARG A 254 19.98 -1.84 2.26
N GLY A 255 18.92 -2.55 1.91
CA GLY A 255 17.59 -1.99 1.69
C GLY A 255 16.82 -2.71 0.60
N PHE A 256 15.59 -2.28 0.38
CA PHE A 256 14.78 -2.81 -0.72
C PHE A 256 15.24 -2.23 -2.04
N LEU A 257 15.48 -3.11 -3.00
CA LEU A 257 15.79 -2.76 -4.39
C LEU A 257 14.52 -2.78 -5.24
N ARG A 258 13.63 -3.73 -4.93
CA ARG A 258 12.29 -3.85 -5.50
C ARG A 258 11.26 -4.19 -4.44
N LEU A 259 10.07 -3.62 -4.55
CA LEU A 259 8.99 -3.85 -3.59
C LEU A 259 7.62 -3.68 -4.26
N ALA A 260 6.70 -4.58 -3.96
CA ALA A 260 5.29 -4.45 -4.29
C ALA A 260 4.39 -5.06 -3.20
N PRO A 261 3.16 -4.54 -3.06
CA PRO A 261 2.14 -5.15 -2.22
C PRO A 261 1.57 -6.43 -2.86
N ILE A 262 1.09 -7.30 -1.98
CA ILE A 262 0.22 -8.43 -2.31
C ILE A 262 -1.17 -8.10 -1.77
N TRP A 263 -2.14 -8.09 -2.68
CA TRP A 263 -3.54 -7.81 -2.40
C TRP A 263 -4.29 -9.09 -2.09
N SER A 264 -5.29 -8.96 -1.23
CA SER A 264 -6.21 -10.03 -0.85
C SER A 264 -7.64 -9.52 -0.88
N ASN A 265 -8.57 -10.36 -1.31
CA ASN A 265 -10.02 -10.13 -1.17
C ASN A 265 -10.65 -11.01 -0.08
N SER A 266 -9.83 -11.79 0.63
CA SER A 266 -10.31 -12.68 1.68
C SER A 266 -10.90 -11.86 2.83
N SER A 267 -12.18 -12.06 3.13
CA SER A 267 -12.76 -11.44 4.31
C SER A 267 -12.06 -11.98 5.55
N PRO A 268 -11.62 -11.13 6.51
CA PRO A 268 -11.07 -11.63 7.76
C PRO A 268 -12.11 -12.55 8.43
N PRO A 269 -11.69 -13.71 8.98
CA PRO A 269 -12.63 -14.66 9.56
C PRO A 269 -13.49 -13.99 10.64
N ALA A 270 -14.80 -14.18 10.54
CA ALA A 270 -15.79 -13.55 11.42
C ALA A 270 -15.81 -14.20 12.81
N THR A 271 -14.68 -14.31 13.52
CA THR A 271 -14.69 -14.90 14.87
C THR A 271 -13.55 -14.36 15.75
N LEU A 272 -13.79 -13.22 16.39
CA LEU A 272 -13.21 -12.89 17.70
C LEU A 272 -14.22 -12.09 18.58
N SER A 273 -15.52 -12.28 18.33
CA SER A 273 -16.59 -11.87 19.25
C SER A 273 -17.07 -13.11 19.99
N GLY A 274 -16.39 -13.51 21.06
CA GLY A 274 -16.82 -14.70 21.81
C GLY A 274 -15.96 -15.23 22.94
N MET A 275 -14.90 -14.53 23.40
CA MET A 275 -14.21 -14.90 24.63
C MET A 275 -14.02 -13.68 25.53
N ILE A 276 -15.14 -13.15 26.01
CA ILE A 276 -15.19 -12.46 27.30
C ILE A 276 -16.23 -13.21 28.14
N MET A 277 -15.78 -14.31 28.74
CA MET A 277 -16.32 -14.87 29.98
C MET A 277 -15.16 -14.64 30.96
N GLY A 278 -15.23 -13.72 31.91
CA GLY A 278 -16.15 -13.79 33.04
C GLY A 278 -15.25 -13.91 34.27
N ASP A 279 -15.40 -12.94 35.17
CA ASP A 279 -14.57 -12.62 36.33
C ASP A 279 -14.45 -13.76 37.38
N ALA A 280 -13.41 -13.64 38.21
CA ALA A 280 -13.07 -14.38 39.45
C ALA A 280 -12.50 -15.81 39.33
N LEU A 281 -11.20 -15.95 39.62
CA LEU A 281 -10.68 -16.55 40.86
C LEU A 281 -9.17 -16.26 40.99
N GLU A 282 -8.79 -15.72 42.15
CA GLU A 282 -7.40 -15.63 42.61
C GLU A 282 -6.74 -17.02 42.59
N GLY A 283 -5.62 -17.12 41.90
CA GLY A 283 -4.83 -18.35 41.78
C GLY A 283 -3.48 -18.02 41.17
N ASP A 284 -2.51 -17.84 42.05
CA ASP A 284 -1.10 -17.59 41.75
C ASP A 284 -0.48 -18.85 41.11
N GLU A 285 -0.59 -19.00 39.80
CA GLU A 285 0.22 -19.95 39.03
C GLU A 285 0.83 -19.24 37.82
N ALA A 286 2.15 -19.11 37.87
CA ALA A 286 2.98 -18.66 36.78
C ALA A 286 2.71 -19.54 35.55
N PHE A 287 2.06 -18.95 34.54
CA PHE A 287 1.91 -19.57 33.24
C PHE A 287 3.31 -19.68 32.60
N GLU A 288 3.92 -20.85 32.72
CA GLU A 288 5.11 -21.21 31.96
C GLU A 288 4.80 -21.10 30.47
N LEU A 289 5.50 -20.17 29.81
CA LEU A 289 5.52 -20.04 28.36
C LEU A 289 5.93 -21.39 27.75
N PRO A 290 5.19 -21.93 26.77
CA PRO A 290 5.64 -23.12 26.06
C PRO A 290 6.98 -22.81 25.35
N PRO A 291 7.89 -23.79 25.29
CA PRO A 291 9.25 -23.58 24.81
C PRO A 291 9.23 -23.10 23.36
N SER A 292 9.99 -22.03 23.11
CA SER A 292 10.28 -21.44 21.81
C SER A 292 10.65 -22.50 20.77
N GLY A 293 9.77 -22.71 19.79
CA GLY A 293 9.97 -23.63 18.68
C GLY A 293 9.94 -22.90 17.33
N LEU A 294 11.03 -23.06 16.58
CA LEU A 294 11.34 -22.55 15.23
C LEU A 294 11.44 -21.03 15.06
N TRP A 295 12.62 -20.53 15.39
CA TRP A 295 13.17 -19.31 14.82
C TRP A 295 13.87 -19.67 13.51
N ASP A 296 13.30 -19.32 12.35
CA ASP A 296 14.12 -19.01 11.17
C ASP A 296 14.70 -17.60 11.37
N THR A 297 15.58 -17.48 12.36
CA THR A 297 16.49 -16.35 12.50
C THR A 297 17.51 -16.42 11.38
N TRP A 298 17.31 -15.63 10.34
CA TRP A 298 18.41 -15.21 9.49
C TRP A 298 19.44 -14.51 10.39
N THR A 299 20.68 -14.98 10.28
CA THR A 299 21.78 -14.83 11.24
C THR A 299 21.97 -13.40 11.77
N ILE A 300 21.64 -13.21 13.05
CA ILE A 300 22.29 -12.18 13.87
C ILE A 300 23.63 -12.79 14.31
N GLN A 301 24.71 -12.41 13.62
CA GLN A 301 26.07 -12.60 14.13
C GLN A 301 26.67 -11.23 14.38
N ASP A 302 27.23 -11.09 15.59
CA ASP A 302 27.88 -9.91 16.20
C ASP A 302 28.83 -9.13 15.26
#